data_AF-E5AW43-F1
#
_entry.id   AF-E5AW43-F1
#
_cell.length_a   1.000
_cell.length_b   1.000
_cell.length_c   1.000
_cell.angle_alpha   90.00
_cell.angle_beta   90.00
_cell.angle_gamma   90.00
#
_symmetry.space_group_name_H-M   'P 1'
#
loop_
_entity.id
_entity.type
_entity.pdbx_description
1 polymer ?
#
loop_
_entity_poly.entity_id
_entity_poly.type
_entity_poly.pdbx_seq_one_letter_code
_entity_poly.pdbx_strand_id
1 'polypeptide(L)'
;MPVTSVYQKDKPFGARLNLSPFECLKIEKHSGGADALEFISNKYDALTQVLSRADILKIACHDCAAHALQAVLDYEQVFRQRGFARADIIKITGNGGGAQALKAVVVHGPTLNECGFSQADIVRIADNIGGAQALKAVLEHGPTLNERDYSGADIVKIAGNGGGARALKAVVMHGPTLCESGYSGADIVKIASNGGGAQALEAVAMHGSTLCERGYCRTDIAKIAGNGGGAQALKAIVMHGPTLCERGYSRTDIVKIADNNGGAQALKAVFEHGPALTQAGRSNEDIVNMAARTGAAGQIRKMAAQLSGRQ
;
A
#
# COMPACT_ATOMS: atom_id res chain seq x y z
N MET A 1 12.04 15.78 25.17
CA MET A 1 12.77 16.97 24.70
C MET A 1 13.00 16.80 23.21
N PRO A 2 12.59 17.72 22.32
CA PRO A 2 13.03 17.67 20.93
C PRO A 2 14.49 18.11 20.87
N VAL A 3 15.32 17.31 20.22
CA VAL A 3 16.73 17.62 19.96
C VAL A 3 16.75 18.86 19.05
N THR A 4 17.20 19.99 19.60
CA THR A 4 17.55 21.18 18.84
C THR A 4 18.74 20.81 17.95
N SER A 5 18.48 20.51 16.68
CA SER A 5 19.50 20.43 15.65
C SER A 5 20.09 21.84 15.49
N VAL A 6 21.31 22.02 16.00
CA VAL A 6 22.10 23.23 15.82
C VAL A 6 22.53 23.26 14.37
N TYR A 7 21.83 24.04 13.55
CA TYR A 7 22.29 24.38 12.21
C TYR A 7 23.56 25.22 12.34
N GLN A 8 24.73 24.57 12.38
CA GLN A 8 26.02 25.23 12.24
C GLN A 8 26.12 25.73 10.80
N LYS A 9 26.06 27.05 10.64
CA LYS A 9 26.12 27.79 9.37
C LYS A 9 27.39 27.53 8.54
N ASP A 10 28.36 26.82 9.09
CA ASP A 10 29.70 26.61 8.54
C ASP A 10 29.96 25.20 7.97
N LYS A 11 28.94 24.36 7.85
CA LYS A 11 29.05 23.07 7.15
C LYS A 11 28.75 23.25 5.66
N PRO A 12 29.74 23.13 4.74
CA PRO A 12 29.58 23.46 3.32
C PRO A 12 28.76 22.44 2.51
N PHE A 13 28.10 21.47 3.16
CA PHE A 13 27.58 20.27 2.51
C PHE A 13 26.55 20.55 1.40
N GLY A 14 25.75 21.62 1.51
CA GLY A 14 24.72 21.98 0.53
C GLY A 14 25.14 22.92 -0.62
N ALA A 15 26.36 23.47 -0.59
CA ALA A 15 26.73 24.59 -1.45
C ALA A 15 26.75 24.22 -2.96
N ARG A 16 27.15 23.00 -3.32
CA ARG A 16 27.27 22.59 -4.74
C ARG A 16 25.93 22.35 -5.43
N LEU A 17 24.91 21.86 -4.71
CA LEU A 17 23.55 21.69 -5.26
C LEU A 17 22.68 22.94 -5.16
N ASN A 18 23.18 24.00 -4.51
CA ASN A 18 22.39 25.16 -4.12
C ASN A 18 21.12 24.70 -3.36
N LEU A 19 21.30 23.84 -2.35
CA LEU A 19 20.19 23.39 -1.50
C LEU A 19 19.77 24.55 -0.60
N SER A 20 18.47 24.83 -0.58
CA SER A 20 17.90 25.72 0.41
C SER A 20 18.00 25.10 1.81
N PRO A 21 18.04 25.92 2.88
CA PRO A 21 18.00 25.40 4.25
C PRO A 21 16.82 24.45 4.50
N PHE A 22 15.67 24.71 3.86
CA PHE A 22 14.49 23.85 3.96
C PHE A 22 14.70 22.47 3.30
N GLU A 23 15.38 22.40 2.16
CA GLU A 23 15.72 21.13 1.50
C GLU A 23 16.71 20.32 2.33
N CYS A 24 17.75 20.96 2.90
CA CYS A 24 18.67 20.30 3.81
C CYS A 24 17.94 19.72 5.03
N LEU A 25 17.11 20.51 5.71
CA LEU A 25 16.30 20.04 6.85
C LEU A 25 15.37 18.88 6.47
N LYS A 26 14.80 18.90 5.26
CA LYS A 26 13.95 17.83 4.77
C LYS A 26 14.72 16.53 4.54
N ILE A 27 16.01 16.58 4.20
CA ILE A 27 16.89 15.41 4.06
C ILE A 27 17.37 14.95 5.45
N GLU A 28 17.82 15.87 6.30
CA GLU A 28 18.40 15.58 7.62
C GLU A 28 17.44 14.88 8.59
N LYS A 29 16.12 15.06 8.42
CA LYS A 29 15.12 14.38 9.27
C LYS A 29 15.05 12.87 9.04
N HIS A 30 15.61 12.35 7.95
CA HIS A 30 15.63 10.94 7.61
C HIS A 30 16.84 10.23 8.22
N SER A 31 16.70 8.94 8.49
CA SER A 31 17.82 8.14 9.00
C SER A 31 18.96 8.11 7.99
N GLY A 32 20.17 8.50 8.40
CA GLY A 32 21.32 8.67 7.49
C GLY A 32 21.26 9.93 6.61
N GLY A 33 20.43 10.93 6.95
CA GLY A 33 20.30 12.17 6.17
C GLY A 33 21.58 13.00 6.08
N ALA A 34 22.38 13.03 7.17
CA ALA A 34 23.69 13.70 7.17
C ALA A 34 24.66 13.02 6.18
N ASP A 35 24.73 11.69 6.19
CA ASP A 35 25.54 10.91 5.25
C ASP A 35 25.08 11.11 3.81
N ALA A 36 23.77 11.27 3.58
CA ALA A 36 23.23 11.59 2.26
C ALA A 36 23.69 12.96 1.77
N LEU A 37 23.64 14.00 2.62
CA LEU A 37 24.15 15.33 2.27
C LEU A 37 25.65 15.32 1.99
N GLU A 38 26.44 14.63 2.81
CA GLU A 38 27.88 14.48 2.59
C GLU A 38 28.17 13.73 1.28
N PHE A 39 27.48 12.61 1.04
CA PHE A 39 27.61 11.83 -0.19
C PHE A 39 27.31 12.66 -1.44
N ILE A 40 26.21 13.40 -1.40
CA ILE A 40 25.80 14.30 -2.48
C ILE A 40 26.87 15.37 -2.75
N SER A 41 27.46 15.94 -1.69
CA SER A 41 28.53 16.93 -1.81
C SER A 41 29.77 16.33 -2.47
N ASN A 42 30.19 15.15 -2.00
CA ASN A 42 31.40 14.45 -2.43
C ASN A 42 31.28 13.85 -3.84
N LYS A 43 30.08 13.44 -4.27
CA LYS A 43 29.81 12.81 -5.57
C LYS A 43 29.02 13.71 -6.52
N TYR A 44 28.95 15.01 -6.24
CA TYR A 44 28.13 15.97 -6.98
C TYR A 44 28.30 15.86 -8.50
N ASP A 45 29.54 15.91 -8.98
CA ASP A 45 29.82 15.91 -10.42
C ASP A 45 29.34 14.60 -11.07
N ALA A 46 29.61 13.46 -10.43
CA ALA A 46 29.13 12.15 -10.91
C ALA A 46 27.60 12.06 -10.91
N LEU A 47 26.94 12.55 -9.86
CA LEU A 47 25.48 12.54 -9.75
C LEU A 47 24.82 13.42 -10.83
N THR A 48 25.35 14.62 -11.08
CA THR A 48 24.75 15.53 -12.08
C THR A 48 24.94 15.07 -13.52
N GLN A 49 25.91 14.19 -13.79
CA GLN A 49 26.05 13.55 -15.11
C GLN A 49 24.90 12.58 -15.41
N VAL A 50 24.29 11.97 -14.39
CA VAL A 50 23.29 10.90 -14.55
C VAL A 50 21.89 11.34 -14.11
N LEU A 51 21.79 12.27 -13.18
CA LEU A 51 20.56 12.71 -12.51
C LEU A 51 20.39 14.23 -12.55
N SER A 52 19.14 14.68 -12.47
CA SER A 52 18.83 16.10 -12.32
C SER A 52 18.83 16.45 -10.84
N ARG A 53 18.93 17.74 -10.52
CA ARG A 53 18.76 18.22 -9.14
C ARG A 53 17.45 17.72 -8.52
N ALA A 54 16.36 17.69 -9.30
CA ALA A 54 15.06 17.22 -8.83
C ALA A 54 15.07 15.71 -8.51
N ASP A 55 15.75 14.90 -9.33
CA ASP A 55 15.89 13.46 -9.10
C ASP A 55 16.72 13.17 -7.85
N ILE A 56 17.85 13.87 -7.69
CA ILE A 56 18.71 13.76 -6.50
C ILE A 56 17.90 14.07 -5.24
N LEU A 57 17.12 15.16 -5.26
CA LEU A 57 16.27 15.54 -4.13
C LEU A 57 15.17 14.52 -3.82
N LYS A 58 14.57 13.93 -4.85
CA LYS A 58 13.56 12.89 -4.66
C LYS A 58 14.16 11.67 -3.94
N ILE A 59 15.34 11.22 -4.36
CA ILE A 59 16.04 10.09 -3.73
C ILE A 59 16.54 10.46 -2.32
N ALA A 60 17.05 11.68 -2.14
CA ALA A 60 17.61 12.16 -0.88
C ALA A 60 16.59 12.27 0.27
N CYS A 61 15.28 12.31 -0.03
CA CYS A 61 14.20 12.43 0.95
C CYS A 61 13.73 11.06 1.53
N HIS A 62 14.63 10.08 1.65
CA HIS A 62 14.34 8.76 2.20
C HIS A 62 15.48 8.26 3.10
N ASP A 63 15.17 7.30 3.97
CA ASP A 63 16.16 6.69 4.85
C ASP A 63 17.26 5.99 4.03
N CYS A 64 18.50 6.12 4.51
CA CYS A 64 19.70 5.56 3.88
C CYS A 64 19.94 6.04 2.43
N ALA A 65 19.50 7.26 2.08
CA ALA A 65 19.57 7.78 0.70
C ALA A 65 20.97 7.77 0.07
N ALA A 66 22.05 7.91 0.86
CA ALA A 66 23.42 7.77 0.35
C ALA A 66 23.63 6.43 -0.38
N HIS A 67 23.11 5.34 0.17
CA HIS A 67 23.19 4.01 -0.45
C HIS A 67 22.36 3.94 -1.74
N ALA A 68 21.20 4.60 -1.77
CA ALA A 68 20.36 4.63 -2.97
C ALA A 68 21.03 5.42 -4.11
N LEU A 69 21.62 6.57 -3.80
CA LEU A 69 22.39 7.37 -4.74
C LEU A 69 23.65 6.63 -5.22
N GLN A 70 24.37 5.95 -4.32
CA GLN A 70 25.50 5.11 -4.69
C GLN A 70 25.07 3.97 -5.62
N ALA A 71 23.96 3.28 -5.33
CA ALA A 71 23.43 2.22 -6.19
C ALA A 71 23.04 2.72 -7.58
N VAL A 72 22.54 3.96 -7.72
CA VAL A 72 22.31 4.58 -9.04
C VAL A 72 23.62 4.68 -9.80
N LEU A 73 24.69 5.17 -9.17
CA LEU A 73 26.00 5.32 -9.81
C LEU A 73 26.61 3.95 -10.16
N ASP A 74 26.56 2.99 -9.25
CA ASP A 74 27.14 1.65 -9.41
C ASP A 74 26.50 0.87 -10.57
N TYR A 75 25.18 1.00 -10.72
CA TYR A 75 24.41 0.22 -11.68
C TYR A 75 24.03 1.00 -12.94
N GLU A 76 24.48 2.24 -13.10
CA GLU A 76 24.12 3.12 -14.21
C GLU A 76 24.35 2.47 -15.57
N GLN A 77 25.55 1.92 -15.78
CA GLN A 77 25.92 1.24 -17.02
C GLN A 77 25.07 -0.01 -17.27
N VAL A 78 24.73 -0.77 -16.22
CA VAL A 78 23.89 -1.97 -16.33
C VAL A 78 22.48 -1.59 -16.76
N PHE A 79 21.89 -0.57 -16.16
CA PHE A 79 20.55 -0.08 -16.54
C PHE A 79 20.52 0.50 -17.95
N ARG A 80 21.56 1.27 -18.32
CA ARG A 80 21.73 1.82 -19.67
C ARG A 80 21.80 0.71 -20.72
N GLN A 81 22.63 -0.31 -20.50
CA GLN A 81 22.77 -1.45 -21.42
C GLN A 81 21.49 -2.28 -21.52
N ARG A 82 20.72 -2.40 -20.43
CA ARG A 82 19.45 -3.13 -20.41
C ARG A 82 18.24 -2.31 -20.90
N GLY A 83 18.43 -1.06 -21.31
CA GLY A 83 17.35 -0.24 -21.88
C GLY A 83 16.34 0.28 -20.85
N PHE A 84 16.72 0.38 -19.56
CA PHE A 84 15.85 1.01 -18.56
C PHE A 84 15.80 2.51 -18.77
N ALA A 85 14.58 3.07 -18.79
CA ALA A 85 14.41 4.51 -18.84
C ALA A 85 14.87 5.13 -17.52
N ARG A 86 15.51 6.30 -17.59
CA ARG A 86 15.89 7.04 -16.38
C ARG A 86 14.73 7.25 -15.42
N ALA A 87 13.53 7.54 -15.94
CA ALA A 87 12.33 7.69 -15.12
C ALA A 87 12.00 6.44 -14.28
N ASP A 88 12.28 5.23 -14.78
CA ASP A 88 12.04 3.98 -14.07
C ASP A 88 13.06 3.77 -12.94
N ILE A 89 14.33 4.10 -13.19
CA ILE A 89 15.38 4.07 -12.15
C ILE A 89 14.99 5.01 -11.00
N ILE A 90 14.47 6.21 -11.30
CA ILE A 90 14.03 7.21 -10.31
C ILE A 90 12.77 6.80 -9.54
N LYS A 91 11.85 6.08 -10.19
CA LYS A 91 10.70 5.48 -9.50
C LYS A 91 11.17 4.47 -8.44
N ILE A 92 11.97 3.50 -8.86
CA ILE A 92 12.49 2.44 -7.98
C ILE A 92 13.33 3.00 -6.83
N THR A 93 14.22 3.96 -7.11
CA THR A 93 15.13 4.53 -6.10
C THR A 93 14.48 5.56 -5.19
N GLY A 94 13.43 6.24 -5.66
CA GLY A 94 12.69 7.25 -4.90
C GLY A 94 11.74 6.66 -3.86
N ASN A 95 12.06 5.48 -3.32
CA ASN A 95 11.31 4.78 -2.28
C ASN A 95 12.26 4.38 -1.15
N GLY A 96 11.73 4.21 0.07
CA GLY A 96 12.50 3.62 1.17
C GLY A 96 13.02 2.22 0.80
N GLY A 97 14.33 2.01 0.90
CA GLY A 97 15.00 0.77 0.45
C GLY A 97 15.33 0.73 -1.05
N GLY A 98 15.38 1.89 -1.73
CA GLY A 98 15.65 1.99 -3.17
C GLY A 98 16.97 1.35 -3.62
N ALA A 99 18.02 1.39 -2.80
CA ALA A 99 19.30 0.73 -3.09
C ALA A 99 19.15 -0.79 -3.26
N GLN A 100 18.42 -1.40 -2.32
CA GLN A 100 18.11 -2.83 -2.32
C GLN A 100 17.22 -3.18 -3.49
N ALA A 101 16.25 -2.31 -3.84
CA ALA A 101 15.37 -2.51 -4.98
C ALA A 101 16.16 -2.49 -6.30
N LEU A 102 17.05 -1.52 -6.53
CA LEU A 102 17.93 -1.52 -7.71
C LEU A 102 18.81 -2.75 -7.78
N LYS A 103 19.46 -3.11 -6.66
CA LYS A 103 20.29 -4.33 -6.61
C LYS A 103 19.47 -5.56 -6.97
N ALA A 104 18.24 -5.69 -6.46
CA ALA A 104 17.36 -6.79 -6.78
C ALA A 104 16.98 -6.81 -8.27
N VAL A 105 16.70 -5.66 -8.89
CA VAL A 105 16.45 -5.58 -10.34
C VAL A 105 17.67 -6.01 -11.14
N VAL A 106 18.88 -5.61 -10.72
CA VAL A 106 20.12 -6.01 -11.40
C VAL A 106 20.35 -7.51 -11.30
N VAL A 107 20.23 -8.07 -10.09
CA VAL A 107 20.52 -9.48 -9.78
C VAL A 107 19.45 -10.41 -10.32
N HIS A 108 18.17 -10.10 -10.12
CA HIS A 108 17.04 -10.98 -10.43
C HIS A 108 16.39 -10.67 -11.79
N GLY A 109 16.67 -9.51 -12.39
CA GLY A 109 16.07 -9.10 -13.66
C GLY A 109 16.20 -10.13 -14.79
N PRO A 110 17.38 -10.73 -15.05
CA PRO A 110 17.53 -11.75 -16.08
C PRO A 110 16.62 -12.96 -15.85
N THR A 111 16.59 -13.50 -14.62
CA THR A 111 15.73 -14.63 -14.26
C THR A 111 14.25 -14.27 -14.36
N LEU A 112 13.85 -13.06 -13.95
CA LEU A 112 12.47 -12.59 -14.10
C LEU A 112 12.06 -12.48 -15.58
N ASN A 113 12.96 -12.01 -16.44
CA ASN A 113 12.73 -11.98 -17.89
C ASN A 113 12.58 -13.38 -18.47
N GLU A 114 13.41 -14.34 -18.04
CA GLU A 114 13.29 -15.76 -18.43
C GLU A 114 11.97 -16.37 -17.95
N CYS A 115 11.44 -15.93 -16.80
CA CYS A 115 10.10 -16.29 -16.33
C CYS A 115 8.96 -15.53 -17.04
N GLY A 116 9.24 -14.72 -18.05
CA GLY A 116 8.25 -14.03 -18.87
C GLY A 116 7.76 -12.68 -18.33
N PHE A 117 8.37 -12.13 -17.27
CA PHE A 117 8.04 -10.79 -16.78
C PHE A 117 8.75 -9.74 -17.63
N SER A 118 8.00 -8.74 -18.12
CA SER A 118 8.59 -7.65 -18.90
C SER A 118 9.38 -6.68 -18.01
N GLN A 119 10.21 -5.83 -18.62
CA GLN A 119 10.86 -4.73 -17.91
C GLN A 119 9.84 -3.84 -17.16
N ALA A 120 8.69 -3.56 -17.79
CA ALA A 120 7.63 -2.76 -17.17
C ALA A 120 7.03 -3.44 -15.93
N ASP A 121 6.90 -4.78 -15.96
CA ASP A 121 6.44 -5.56 -14.82
C ASP A 121 7.43 -5.50 -13.65
N ILE A 122 8.71 -5.68 -13.95
CA ILE A 122 9.80 -5.61 -12.97
C ILE A 122 9.83 -4.23 -12.32
N VAL A 123 9.75 -3.15 -13.12
CA VAL A 123 9.71 -1.77 -12.60
C VAL A 123 8.51 -1.57 -11.69
N ARG A 124 7.32 -2.01 -12.11
CA ARG A 124 6.08 -1.85 -11.33
C ARG A 124 6.12 -2.61 -9.99
N ILE A 125 6.76 -3.78 -9.94
CA ILE A 125 6.98 -4.52 -8.70
C ILE A 125 8.01 -3.82 -7.81
N ALA A 126 9.08 -3.31 -8.41
CA ALA A 126 10.18 -2.65 -7.70
C ALA A 126 9.86 -1.22 -7.21
N ASP A 127 8.90 -0.53 -7.84
CA ASP A 127 8.44 0.84 -7.52
C ASP A 127 7.54 0.89 -6.27
N ASN A 128 7.97 0.22 -5.20
CA ASN A 128 7.27 0.19 -3.93
C ASN A 128 8.27 0.06 -2.78
N ILE A 129 7.91 0.54 -1.59
CA ILE A 129 8.64 0.20 -0.36
C ILE A 129 8.62 -1.33 -0.20
N GLY A 130 9.81 -1.93 -0.10
CA GLY A 130 9.98 -3.38 -0.08
C GLY A 130 9.98 -4.06 -1.46
N GLY A 131 10.19 -3.30 -2.54
CA GLY A 131 10.23 -3.81 -3.91
C GLY A 131 11.26 -4.94 -4.12
N ALA A 132 12.41 -4.88 -3.44
CA ALA A 132 13.40 -5.97 -3.47
C ALA A 132 12.82 -7.31 -2.98
N GLN A 133 12.09 -7.26 -1.87
CA GLN A 133 11.43 -8.42 -1.28
C GLN A 133 10.28 -8.91 -2.17
N ALA A 134 9.56 -7.99 -2.83
CA ALA A 134 8.51 -8.34 -3.78
C ALA A 134 9.07 -9.09 -5.00
N LEU A 135 10.16 -8.61 -5.60
CA LEU A 135 10.84 -9.31 -6.70
C LEU A 135 11.34 -10.71 -6.28
N LYS A 136 11.93 -10.82 -5.08
CA LYS A 136 12.35 -12.13 -4.55
C LYS A 136 11.15 -13.07 -4.35
N ALA A 137 10.06 -12.57 -3.80
CA ALA A 137 8.83 -13.36 -3.60
C ALA A 137 8.20 -13.81 -4.90
N VAL A 138 8.29 -13.02 -5.99
CA VAL A 138 7.86 -13.44 -7.33
C VAL A 138 8.64 -14.66 -7.80
N LEU A 139 9.97 -14.66 -7.64
CA LEU A 139 10.79 -15.82 -8.00
C LEU A 139 10.55 -17.02 -7.07
N GLU A 140 10.38 -16.78 -5.77
CA GLU A 140 10.18 -17.83 -4.77
C GLU A 140 8.82 -18.53 -4.90
N HIS A 141 7.76 -17.77 -5.20
CA HIS A 141 6.38 -18.28 -5.22
C HIS A 141 5.81 -18.44 -6.63
N GLY A 142 6.46 -17.88 -7.65
CA GLY A 142 6.02 -17.91 -9.05
C GLY A 142 5.71 -19.33 -9.56
N PRO A 143 6.60 -20.32 -9.39
CA PRO A 143 6.32 -21.69 -9.82
C PRO A 143 5.04 -22.27 -9.19
N THR A 144 4.88 -22.15 -7.87
CA THR A 144 3.69 -22.63 -7.16
C THR A 144 2.41 -21.88 -7.59
N LEU A 145 2.51 -20.60 -7.92
CA LEU A 145 1.37 -19.82 -8.40
C LEU A 145 0.99 -20.22 -9.84
N ASN A 146 1.97 -20.46 -10.71
CA ASN A 146 1.75 -20.93 -12.07
C ASN A 146 1.09 -22.33 -12.09
N GLU A 147 1.52 -23.24 -11.20
CA GLU A 147 0.88 -24.56 -11.00
C GLU A 147 -0.59 -24.47 -10.54
N ARG A 148 -1.01 -23.32 -10.02
CA ARG A 148 -2.37 -23.03 -9.56
C ARG A 148 -3.11 -22.08 -10.51
N ASP A 149 -2.69 -22.03 -11.77
CA ASP A 149 -3.30 -21.26 -12.86
C ASP A 149 -3.34 -19.74 -12.64
N TYR A 150 -2.50 -19.19 -11.75
CA TYR A 150 -2.29 -17.74 -11.68
C TYR A 150 -1.40 -17.31 -12.83
N SER A 151 -1.87 -16.35 -13.63
CA SER A 151 -1.08 -15.83 -14.75
C SER A 151 0.05 -14.91 -14.28
N GLY A 152 1.04 -14.68 -15.15
CA GLY A 152 2.05 -13.66 -14.91
C GLY A 152 1.44 -12.28 -14.62
N ALA A 153 0.33 -11.94 -15.26
CA ALA A 153 -0.41 -10.70 -15.02
C ALA A 153 -1.05 -10.64 -13.62
N ASP A 154 -1.52 -11.77 -13.08
CA ASP A 154 -2.05 -11.85 -11.72
C ASP A 154 -0.95 -11.67 -10.67
N ILE A 155 0.18 -12.35 -10.85
CA ILE A 155 1.37 -12.22 -9.99
C ILE A 155 1.83 -10.76 -9.98
N VAL A 156 1.92 -10.15 -11.16
CA VAL A 156 2.20 -8.74 -11.38
C VAL A 156 1.22 -7.89 -10.58
N LYS A 157 -0.09 -8.05 -10.78
CA LYS A 157 -1.13 -7.26 -10.11
C LYS A 157 -1.06 -7.34 -8.58
N ILE A 158 -0.73 -8.51 -8.02
CA ILE A 158 -0.57 -8.72 -6.57
C ILE A 158 0.73 -8.08 -6.07
N ALA A 159 1.86 -8.38 -6.71
CA ALA A 159 3.19 -7.99 -6.26
C ALA A 159 3.50 -6.50 -6.46
N GLY A 160 2.82 -5.85 -7.42
CA GLY A 160 3.03 -4.43 -7.77
C GLY A 160 2.39 -3.41 -6.83
N ASN A 161 1.96 -3.84 -5.65
CA ASN A 161 1.46 -2.98 -4.59
C ASN A 161 2.43 -2.96 -3.42
N GLY A 162 2.35 -1.92 -2.58
CA GLY A 162 3.04 -1.90 -1.29
C GLY A 162 2.75 -3.16 -0.48
N GLY A 163 3.79 -3.85 0.01
CA GLY A 163 3.62 -5.13 0.71
C GLY A 163 3.38 -6.35 -0.20
N GLY A 164 3.58 -6.23 -1.51
CA GLY A 164 3.36 -7.30 -2.50
C GLY A 164 4.02 -8.65 -2.16
N ALA A 165 5.21 -8.65 -1.55
CA ALA A 165 5.85 -9.87 -1.05
C ALA A 165 4.98 -10.65 -0.05
N ARG A 166 4.37 -9.93 0.90
CA ARG A 166 3.46 -10.51 1.89
C ARG A 166 2.17 -10.98 1.24
N ALA A 167 1.67 -10.24 0.25
CA ALA A 167 0.46 -10.60 -0.48
C ALA A 167 0.65 -11.91 -1.26
N LEU A 168 1.75 -12.07 -2.02
CA LEU A 168 2.07 -13.32 -2.70
C LEU A 168 2.18 -14.50 -1.72
N LYS A 169 2.90 -14.31 -0.61
CA LYS A 169 3.00 -15.35 0.43
C LYS A 169 1.63 -15.73 1.00
N ALA A 170 0.75 -14.77 1.23
CA ALA A 170 -0.61 -15.01 1.70
C ALA A 170 -1.47 -15.75 0.68
N VAL A 171 -1.31 -15.48 -0.63
CA VAL A 171 -1.98 -16.24 -1.70
C VAL A 171 -1.51 -17.69 -1.70
N VAL A 172 -0.21 -17.94 -1.60
CA VAL A 172 0.34 -19.30 -1.53
C VAL A 172 -0.19 -20.04 -0.30
N MET A 173 -0.23 -19.37 0.86
CA MET A 173 -0.61 -19.94 2.15
C MET A 173 -2.12 -20.20 2.28
N HIS A 174 -2.96 -19.23 1.93
CA HIS A 174 -4.41 -19.30 2.15
C HIS A 174 -5.21 -19.68 0.91
N GLY A 175 -4.62 -19.54 -0.29
CA GLY A 175 -5.30 -19.79 -1.57
C GLY A 175 -6.01 -21.14 -1.64
N PRO A 176 -5.36 -22.27 -1.33
CA PRO A 176 -5.99 -23.60 -1.39
C PRO A 176 -7.22 -23.70 -0.48
N THR A 177 -7.09 -23.30 0.79
CA THR A 177 -8.21 -23.33 1.75
C THR A 177 -9.35 -22.38 1.36
N LEU A 178 -9.03 -21.23 0.76
CA LEU A 178 -10.04 -20.31 0.24
C LEU A 178 -10.76 -20.90 -0.99
N CYS A 179 -10.04 -21.55 -1.90
CA CYS A 179 -10.63 -22.28 -3.02
C CYS A 179 -11.57 -23.39 -2.56
N GLU A 180 -11.13 -24.21 -1.59
CA GLU A 180 -11.95 -25.25 -0.95
C GLU A 180 -13.21 -24.66 -0.28
N SER A 181 -13.09 -23.44 0.25
CA SER A 181 -14.21 -22.69 0.84
C SER A 181 -15.11 -22.03 -0.20
N GLY A 182 -14.82 -22.16 -1.50
CA GLY A 182 -15.66 -21.68 -2.61
C GLY A 182 -15.31 -20.29 -3.15
N TYR A 183 -14.15 -19.73 -2.83
CA TYR A 183 -13.64 -18.52 -3.50
C TYR A 183 -12.93 -18.88 -4.80
N SER A 184 -13.16 -18.12 -5.87
CA SER A 184 -12.45 -18.34 -7.13
C SER A 184 -11.02 -17.79 -7.10
N GLY A 185 -10.16 -18.24 -8.01
CA GLY A 185 -8.85 -17.61 -8.23
C GLY A 185 -8.97 -16.10 -8.49
N ALA A 186 -10.00 -15.68 -9.24
CA ALA A 186 -10.28 -14.27 -9.50
C ALA A 186 -10.64 -13.48 -8.23
N ASP A 187 -11.37 -14.09 -7.29
CA ASP A 187 -11.66 -13.48 -5.99
C ASP A 187 -10.37 -13.30 -5.18
N ILE A 188 -9.52 -14.34 -5.13
CA ILE A 188 -8.25 -14.31 -4.41
C ILE A 188 -7.33 -13.21 -4.99
N VAL A 189 -7.21 -13.13 -6.33
CA VAL A 189 -6.47 -12.04 -6.99
C VAL A 189 -7.04 -10.69 -6.60
N LYS A 190 -8.38 -10.51 -6.70
CA LYS A 190 -9.03 -9.23 -6.35
C LYS A 190 -8.75 -8.81 -4.91
N ILE A 191 -8.84 -9.73 -3.95
CA ILE A 191 -8.58 -9.48 -2.53
C ILE A 191 -7.10 -9.10 -2.31
N ALA A 192 -6.18 -9.82 -2.96
CA ALA A 192 -4.75 -9.64 -2.79
C ALA A 192 -4.17 -8.40 -3.50
N SER A 193 -4.86 -7.86 -4.50
CA SER A 193 -4.37 -6.79 -5.40
C SER A 193 -4.44 -5.38 -4.81
N ASN A 194 -4.10 -5.20 -3.54
CA ASN A 194 -4.08 -3.92 -2.84
C ASN A 194 -2.93 -3.88 -1.82
N GLY A 195 -2.55 -2.68 -1.35
CA GLY A 195 -1.45 -2.52 -0.38
C GLY A 195 -1.64 -3.24 0.98
N GLY A 196 -2.85 -3.72 1.28
CA GLY A 196 -3.18 -4.53 2.45
C GLY A 196 -3.70 -5.93 2.10
N GLY A 197 -3.40 -6.43 0.89
CA GLY A 197 -3.98 -7.66 0.36
C GLY A 197 -3.70 -8.90 1.20
N ALA A 198 -2.53 -8.99 1.83
CA ALA A 198 -2.19 -10.08 2.75
C ALA A 198 -3.16 -10.12 3.95
N GLN A 199 -3.39 -8.97 4.57
CA GLN A 199 -4.29 -8.83 5.72
C GLN A 199 -5.75 -9.08 5.30
N ALA A 200 -6.11 -8.72 4.08
CA ALA A 200 -7.44 -8.99 3.54
C ALA A 200 -7.67 -10.49 3.34
N LEU A 201 -6.71 -11.21 2.75
CA LEU A 201 -6.78 -12.67 2.63
C LEU A 201 -6.84 -13.36 4.00
N GLU A 202 -6.01 -12.94 4.95
CA GLU A 202 -6.01 -13.46 6.31
C GLU A 202 -7.37 -13.22 7.00
N ALA A 203 -7.97 -12.05 6.81
CA ALA A 203 -9.30 -11.74 7.36
C ALA A 203 -10.41 -12.59 6.72
N VAL A 204 -10.35 -12.85 5.41
CA VAL A 204 -11.31 -13.74 4.72
C VAL A 204 -11.13 -15.18 5.20
N ALA A 205 -9.90 -15.66 5.32
CA ALA A 205 -9.61 -17.00 5.83
C ALA A 205 -10.09 -17.19 7.28
N MET A 206 -9.94 -16.15 8.11
CA MET A 206 -10.31 -16.19 9.53
C MET A 206 -11.82 -16.00 9.78
N HIS A 207 -12.50 -15.15 8.99
CA HIS A 207 -13.87 -14.73 9.28
C HIS A 207 -14.89 -15.12 8.21
N GLY A 208 -14.45 -15.62 7.05
CA GLY A 208 -15.31 -15.90 5.90
C GLY A 208 -16.42 -16.90 6.23
N SER A 209 -16.09 -18.02 6.89
CA SER A 209 -17.07 -19.03 7.30
C SER A 209 -18.10 -18.45 8.28
N THR A 210 -17.64 -17.76 9.33
CA THR A 210 -18.53 -17.09 10.30
C THR A 210 -19.44 -16.06 9.65
N LEU A 211 -18.94 -15.29 8.68
CA LEU A 211 -19.77 -14.33 7.94
C LEU A 211 -20.81 -15.06 7.06
N CYS A 212 -20.45 -16.16 6.41
CA CYS A 212 -21.41 -16.99 5.67
C CYS A 212 -22.49 -17.58 6.57
N GLU A 213 -22.13 -18.12 7.74
CA GLU A 213 -23.08 -18.61 8.76
C GLU A 213 -24.03 -17.49 9.24
N ARG A 214 -23.55 -16.24 9.28
CA ARG A 214 -24.36 -15.06 9.59
C ARG A 214 -25.21 -14.56 8.43
N GLY A 215 -25.15 -15.21 7.26
CA GLY A 215 -25.98 -14.91 6.09
C GLY A 215 -25.39 -13.92 5.09
N TYR A 216 -24.08 -13.63 5.16
CA TYR A 216 -23.39 -12.86 4.11
C TYR A 216 -22.93 -13.77 2.98
N CYS A 217 -23.18 -13.40 1.73
CA CYS A 217 -22.75 -14.22 0.60
C CYS A 217 -21.25 -14.03 0.32
N ARG A 218 -20.60 -15.08 -0.23
CA ARG A 218 -19.16 -15.05 -0.56
C ARG A 218 -18.80 -13.93 -1.53
N THR A 219 -19.67 -13.65 -2.49
CA THR A 219 -19.49 -12.56 -3.46
C THR A 219 -19.39 -11.20 -2.76
N ASP A 220 -20.23 -10.94 -1.76
CA ASP A 220 -20.15 -9.70 -0.96
C ASP A 220 -18.87 -9.65 -0.13
N ILE A 221 -18.49 -10.77 0.51
CA ILE A 221 -17.27 -10.86 1.31
C ILE A 221 -16.05 -10.56 0.43
N ALA A 222 -15.93 -11.19 -0.74
CA ALA A 222 -14.85 -10.96 -1.69
C ALA A 222 -14.85 -9.52 -2.24
N LYS A 223 -16.03 -8.94 -2.48
CA LYS A 223 -16.18 -7.56 -2.94
C LYS A 223 -15.66 -6.57 -1.89
N ILE A 224 -16.09 -6.71 -0.64
CA ILE A 224 -15.68 -5.86 0.48
C ILE A 224 -14.17 -6.03 0.76
N ALA A 225 -13.68 -7.28 0.80
CA ALA A 225 -12.28 -7.57 1.05
C ALA A 225 -11.34 -7.05 -0.05
N GLY A 226 -11.84 -6.98 -1.30
CA GLY A 226 -11.13 -6.41 -2.44
C GLY A 226 -10.96 -4.90 -2.45
N ASN A 227 -11.56 -4.17 -1.49
CA ASN A 227 -11.39 -2.73 -1.35
C ASN A 227 -10.15 -2.38 -0.51
N GLY A 228 -9.66 -1.15 -0.66
CA GLY A 228 -8.62 -0.60 0.23
C GLY A 228 -9.13 -0.57 1.67
N GLY A 229 -8.49 -1.35 2.55
CA GLY A 229 -8.93 -1.53 3.94
C GLY A 229 -10.01 -2.61 4.14
N GLY A 230 -10.19 -3.51 3.17
CA GLY A 230 -11.18 -4.59 3.22
C GLY A 230 -11.07 -5.50 4.46
N ALA A 231 -9.85 -5.77 4.95
CA ALA A 231 -9.63 -6.53 6.18
C ALA A 231 -10.32 -5.88 7.40
N GLN A 232 -10.20 -4.56 7.51
CA GLN A 232 -10.80 -3.76 8.57
C GLN A 232 -12.32 -3.69 8.41
N ALA A 233 -12.80 -3.64 7.17
CA ALA A 233 -14.24 -3.66 6.89
C ALA A 233 -14.86 -4.99 7.32
N LEU A 234 -14.25 -6.14 6.98
CA LEU A 234 -14.70 -7.46 7.44
C LEU A 234 -14.70 -7.56 8.98
N LYS A 235 -13.63 -7.11 9.64
CA LYS A 235 -13.56 -7.08 11.11
C LYS A 235 -14.67 -6.20 11.72
N ALA A 236 -14.97 -5.06 11.11
CA ALA A 236 -16.07 -4.20 11.55
C ALA A 236 -17.44 -4.87 11.39
N ILE A 237 -17.68 -5.64 10.31
CA ILE A 237 -18.90 -6.43 10.14
C ILE A 237 -19.01 -7.51 11.21
N VAL A 238 -17.92 -8.23 11.50
CA VAL A 238 -17.91 -9.26 12.55
C VAL A 238 -18.23 -8.66 13.92
N MET A 239 -17.67 -7.49 14.22
CA MET A 239 -17.79 -6.81 15.51
C MET A 239 -19.14 -6.10 15.70
N HIS A 240 -19.60 -5.33 14.71
CA HIS A 240 -20.76 -4.44 14.84
C HIS A 240 -22.01 -4.97 14.12
N GLY A 241 -21.86 -5.92 13.19
CA GLY A 241 -22.94 -6.43 12.36
C GLY A 241 -24.14 -6.95 13.16
N PRO A 242 -23.97 -7.81 14.18
CA PRO A 242 -25.10 -8.29 14.98
C PRO A 242 -25.93 -7.18 15.61
N THR A 243 -25.29 -6.20 16.24
CA THR A 243 -25.99 -5.06 16.85
C THR A 243 -26.61 -4.13 15.81
N LEU A 244 -25.98 -3.96 14.63
CA LEU A 244 -26.59 -3.20 13.54
C LEU A 244 -27.86 -3.90 13.03
N CYS A 245 -27.86 -5.24 12.93
CA CYS A 245 -29.06 -6.00 12.59
C CYS A 245 -30.17 -5.82 13.64
N GLU A 246 -29.84 -5.87 14.94
CA GLU A 246 -30.79 -5.60 16.03
C GLU A 246 -31.38 -4.18 15.97
N ARG A 247 -30.63 -3.22 15.42
CA ARG A 247 -31.06 -1.83 15.17
C ARG A 247 -31.81 -1.64 13.84
N GLY A 248 -32.13 -2.72 13.14
CA GLY A 248 -32.93 -2.71 11.93
C GLY A 248 -32.17 -2.38 10.64
N TYR A 249 -30.83 -2.48 10.63
CA TYR A 249 -30.06 -2.48 9.38
C TYR A 249 -30.05 -3.89 8.80
N SER A 250 -30.43 -4.04 7.53
CA SER A 250 -30.35 -5.33 6.85
C SER A 250 -28.89 -5.70 6.56
N ARG A 251 -28.64 -6.99 6.26
CA ARG A 251 -27.31 -7.43 5.79
C ARG A 251 -26.89 -6.71 4.51
N THR A 252 -27.85 -6.47 3.61
CA THR A 252 -27.64 -5.69 2.38
C THR A 252 -27.22 -4.26 2.69
N ASP A 253 -27.80 -3.63 3.72
CA ASP A 253 -27.39 -2.30 4.18
C ASP A 253 -25.94 -2.30 4.69
N ILE A 254 -25.60 -3.29 5.52
CA ILE A 254 -24.24 -3.44 6.07
C ILE A 254 -23.22 -3.65 4.93
N VAL A 255 -23.54 -4.49 3.94
CA VAL A 255 -22.72 -4.71 2.75
C VAL A 255 -22.56 -3.41 1.97
N LYS A 256 -23.65 -2.69 1.69
CA LYS A 256 -23.64 -1.42 0.96
C LYS A 256 -22.78 -0.35 1.63
N ILE A 257 -22.75 -0.32 2.96
CA ILE A 257 -21.88 0.59 3.73
C ILE A 257 -20.41 0.14 3.66
N ALA A 258 -20.17 -1.16 3.82
CA ALA A 258 -18.82 -1.74 3.88
C ALA A 258 -18.09 -1.76 2.52
N ASP A 259 -18.84 -1.84 1.43
CA ASP A 259 -18.34 -1.96 0.06
C ASP A 259 -17.84 -0.62 -0.51
N ASN A 260 -16.97 0.04 0.24
CA ASN A 260 -16.31 1.28 -0.17
C ASN A 260 -14.92 1.37 0.47
N ASN A 261 -14.02 2.13 -0.16
CA ASN A 261 -12.78 2.54 0.50
C ASN A 261 -13.14 3.36 1.76
N GLY A 262 -12.78 2.84 2.94
CA GLY A 262 -13.18 3.42 4.23
C GLY A 262 -14.49 2.85 4.82
N GLY A 263 -15.01 1.75 4.28
CA GLY A 263 -16.24 1.10 4.77
C GLY A 263 -16.19 0.70 6.25
N ALA A 264 -15.01 0.34 6.78
CA ALA A 264 -14.83 0.07 8.22
C ALA A 264 -15.17 1.30 9.08
N GLN A 265 -14.68 2.47 8.68
CA GLN A 265 -14.91 3.74 9.38
C GLN A 265 -16.37 4.17 9.23
N ALA A 266 -16.99 3.91 8.08
CA ALA A 266 -18.41 4.18 7.86
C ALA A 266 -19.28 3.30 8.77
N LEU A 267 -19.04 1.99 8.81
CA LEU A 267 -19.73 1.07 9.71
C LEU A 267 -19.57 1.47 11.18
N LYS A 268 -18.35 1.81 11.61
CA LYS A 268 -18.10 2.27 12.97
C LYS A 268 -18.87 3.56 13.28
N ALA A 269 -18.89 4.53 12.36
CA ALA A 269 -19.64 5.77 12.55
C ALA A 269 -21.16 5.54 12.64
N VAL A 270 -21.71 4.63 11.82
CA VAL A 270 -23.13 4.22 11.91
C VAL A 270 -23.41 3.51 13.24
N PHE A 271 -22.50 2.65 13.69
CA PHE A 271 -22.63 1.97 14.98
C PHE A 271 -22.61 2.96 16.16
N GLU A 272 -21.70 3.94 16.16
CA GLU A 272 -21.56 4.90 17.25
C GLU A 272 -22.65 5.99 17.25
N HIS A 273 -23.05 6.47 16.07
CA HIS A 273 -23.91 7.66 15.95
C HIS A 273 -25.29 7.40 15.34
N GLY A 274 -25.54 6.20 14.80
CA GLY A 274 -26.83 5.80 14.25
C GLY A 274 -28.00 6.09 15.20
N PRO A 275 -27.94 5.70 16.49
CA PRO A 275 -29.02 5.97 17.45
C PRO A 275 -29.37 7.46 17.58
N ALA A 276 -28.37 8.35 17.63
CA ALA A 276 -28.60 9.79 17.71
C ALA A 276 -29.23 10.36 16.42
N LEU A 277 -28.81 9.87 15.26
CA LEU A 277 -29.40 10.26 13.98
C LEU A 277 -30.85 9.78 13.86
N THR A 278 -31.15 8.56 14.30
CA THR A 278 -32.51 8.01 14.32
C THR A 278 -33.40 8.78 15.30
N GLN A 279 -32.90 9.13 16.49
CA GLN A 279 -33.62 9.99 17.45
C GLN A 279 -33.90 11.39 16.89
N ALA A 280 -33.02 11.91 16.01
CA ALA A 280 -33.24 13.16 15.28
C ALA A 280 -34.12 13.00 14.03
N GLY A 281 -34.77 11.85 13.84
CA GLY A 281 -35.76 11.62 12.78
C GLY A 281 -35.19 11.14 11.45
N ARG A 282 -33.93 10.72 11.37
CA ARG A 282 -33.38 10.09 10.15
C ARG A 282 -33.78 8.62 10.09
N SER A 283 -34.27 8.19 8.92
CA SER A 283 -34.54 6.77 8.69
C SER A 283 -33.23 5.98 8.58
N ASN A 284 -33.29 4.66 8.81
CA ASN A 284 -32.13 3.79 8.56
C ASN A 284 -31.68 3.88 7.09
N GLU A 285 -32.61 3.99 6.16
CA GLU A 285 -32.32 4.18 4.73
C GLU A 285 -31.52 5.46 4.47
N ASP A 286 -31.88 6.58 5.11
CA ASP A 286 -31.12 7.83 5.00
C ASP A 286 -29.69 7.67 5.50
N ILE A 287 -29.53 6.97 6.62
CA ILE A 287 -28.23 6.71 7.23
C ILE A 287 -27.39 5.82 6.31
N VAL A 288 -27.97 4.77 5.72
CA VAL A 288 -27.30 3.88 4.76
C VAL A 288 -26.88 4.64 3.51
N ASN A 289 -27.77 5.44 2.92
CA ASN A 289 -27.50 6.24 1.72
C ASN A 289 -26.42 7.29 1.96
N MET A 290 -26.31 7.81 3.18
CA MET A 290 -25.22 8.69 3.59
C MET A 290 -23.92 7.89 3.79
N ALA A 291 -23.99 6.76 4.49
CA ALA A 291 -22.87 5.91 4.87
C ALA A 291 -22.20 5.20 3.69
N ALA A 292 -22.95 4.93 2.62
CA ALA A 292 -22.47 4.29 1.39
C ALA A 292 -21.70 5.24 0.45
N ARG A 293 -21.39 6.47 0.88
CA ARG A 293 -20.61 7.44 0.11
C ARG A 293 -19.16 7.48 0.58
N THR A 294 -18.23 7.79 -0.32
CA THR A 294 -16.82 8.02 0.03
C THR A 294 -16.69 9.10 1.09
N GLY A 295 -15.96 8.82 2.17
CA GLY A 295 -15.75 9.76 3.28
C GLY A 295 -16.93 9.92 4.24
N ALA A 296 -17.96 9.06 4.16
CA ALA A 296 -19.18 9.19 4.97
C ALA A 296 -18.96 9.22 6.48
N ALA A 297 -17.96 8.51 6.99
CA ALA A 297 -17.65 8.49 8.42
C ALA A 297 -17.42 9.90 9.01
N GLY A 298 -16.75 10.78 8.25
CA GLY A 298 -16.54 12.17 8.65
C GLY A 298 -17.83 12.98 8.64
N GLN A 299 -18.72 12.73 7.68
CA GLN A 299 -20.01 13.41 7.57
C GLN A 299 -20.96 12.99 8.70
N ILE A 300 -21.06 11.69 8.98
CA ILE A 300 -21.87 11.15 10.08
C ILE A 300 -21.42 11.73 11.41
N ARG A 301 -20.11 11.76 11.69
CA ARG A 301 -19.56 12.37 12.92
C ARG A 301 -19.91 13.86 13.04
N LYS A 302 -19.77 14.62 11.95
CA LYS A 302 -20.12 16.05 11.94
C LYS A 302 -21.60 16.28 12.22
N MET A 303 -22.49 15.50 11.60
CA MET A 303 -23.93 15.61 11.85
C MET A 303 -24.30 15.24 13.29
N ALA A 304 -23.70 14.17 13.82
CA ALA A 304 -23.92 13.77 15.21
C ALA A 304 -23.47 14.86 16.20
N ALA A 305 -22.32 15.49 15.96
CA ALA A 305 -21.83 16.60 16.79
C ALA A 305 -22.74 17.84 16.73
N GLN A 306 -23.36 18.11 15.57
CA GLN A 306 -24.34 19.20 15.44
C GLN A 306 -25.63 18.94 16.21
N LEU A 307 -26.03 17.67 16.35
CA LEU A 307 -27.21 17.29 17.14
C LEU A 307 -26.93 17.39 18.64
N SER A 308 -25.75 16.95 19.09
CA SER A 308 -25.37 17.06 20.51
C SER A 308 -25.17 18.50 20.98
N GLY A 309 -24.78 19.42 20.07
CA GLY A 309 -24.67 20.84 20.40
C GLY A 309 -26.00 21.61 20.42
N ARG A 310 -27.10 20.96 20.04
CA ARG A 310 -28.46 21.53 20.05
C ARG A 310 -29.34 21.01 21.19
N GLN A 311 -28.86 20.01 21.95
CA GLN A 311 -29.49 19.47 23.16
C GLN A 311 -28.89 20.13 24.40
#